data_AF-A0A1Z8AQW4-F1
#
_entry.id   AF-A0A1Z8AQW4-F1
#
_cell.length_a   1.000
_cell.length_b   1.000
_cell.length_c   1.000
_cell.angle_alpha   90.00
_cell.angle_beta   90.00
_cell.angle_gamma   90.00
#
_symmetry.space_group_name_H-M   'P 1'
#
loop_
_entity.id
_entity.type
_entity.pdbx_description
1 polymer ?
#
loop_
_entity_poly.entity_id
_entity_poly.type
_entity_poly.pdbx_seq_one_letter_code
_entity_poly.pdbx_strand_id
1 'polypeptide(L)'
;MFGKIEHLGIAVKSLEEANEVYTKLLGRKPYKSESVASEAVETSFFMTGENKIELLAATNENSAIAKYVAKRGEGIHHVAFAVEDIKAELSRLEKE
;
A
#
# COMPACT_ATOMS: atom_id res chain seq x y z
N MET A 1 12.12 14.30 -10.42
CA MET A 1 12.34 13.01 -11.11
C MET A 1 12.06 11.90 -10.11
N PHE A 2 11.61 10.71 -10.55
CA PHE A 2 11.36 9.60 -9.62
C PHE A 2 12.63 9.09 -8.96
N GLY A 3 12.55 8.85 -7.65
CA GLY A 3 13.56 8.20 -6.83
C GLY A 3 13.31 6.70 -6.70
N LYS A 4 13.72 6.12 -5.56
CA LYS A 4 13.49 4.71 -5.27
C LYS A 4 12.00 4.36 -5.15
N ILE A 5 11.70 3.08 -5.32
CA ILE A 5 10.39 2.54 -4.91
C ILE A 5 10.28 2.74 -3.39
N GLU A 6 9.24 3.44 -2.96
CA GLU A 6 8.94 3.67 -1.55
C GLU A 6 8.30 2.39 -0.97
N HIS A 7 7.23 1.94 -1.61
CA HIS A 7 6.54 0.71 -1.25
C HIS A 7 5.82 0.05 -2.44
N LEU A 8 5.56 -1.24 -2.26
CA LEU A 8 4.61 -2.02 -3.06
C LEU A 8 3.32 -2.16 -2.25
N GLY A 9 2.23 -1.61 -2.76
CA GLY A 9 0.90 -1.72 -2.16
C GLY A 9 0.20 -3.00 -2.62
N ILE A 10 -0.25 -3.82 -1.68
CA ILE A 10 -0.93 -5.09 -1.90
C ILE A 10 -2.31 -5.03 -1.27
N ALA A 11 -3.35 -5.10 -2.09
CA ALA A 11 -4.73 -5.13 -1.64
C ALA A 11 -5.09 -6.53 -1.11
N VAL A 12 -5.66 -6.58 0.09
CA VAL A 12 -6.04 -7.82 0.79
C VAL A 12 -7.47 -7.70 1.33
N LYS A 13 -8.16 -8.83 1.50
CA LYS A 13 -9.51 -8.90 2.08
C LYS A 13 -9.48 -8.70 3.58
N SER A 14 -8.50 -9.30 4.24
CA SER A 14 -8.33 -9.25 5.69
C SER A 14 -6.89 -8.87 6.03
N LEU A 15 -6.73 -7.75 6.73
CA LEU A 15 -5.43 -7.34 7.25
C LEU A 15 -4.91 -8.32 8.31
N GLU A 16 -5.79 -8.92 9.10
CA GLU A 16 -5.41 -9.88 10.14
C GLU A 16 -4.76 -11.13 9.50
N GLU A 17 -5.47 -11.78 8.58
CA GLU A 17 -4.97 -12.98 7.89
C GLU A 17 -3.70 -12.67 7.09
N ALA A 18 -3.68 -11.54 6.38
CA ALA A 18 -2.53 -11.15 5.59
C ALA A 18 -1.32 -10.82 6.49
N ASN A 19 -1.51 -10.16 7.63
CA ASN A 19 -0.42 -9.90 8.57
C ASN A 19 0.22 -11.19 9.08
N GLU A 20 -0.58 -12.23 9.37
CA GLU A 20 -0.05 -13.52 9.77
C GLU A 20 0.79 -14.17 8.67
N VAL A 21 0.28 -14.19 7.44
CA VAL A 21 0.96 -14.77 6.28
C VAL A 21 2.26 -14.03 6.00
N TYR A 22 2.23 -12.70 5.89
CA TYR A 22 3.41 -11.90 5.59
C TYR A 22 4.41 -11.91 6.74
N THR A 23 3.98 -12.02 8.00
CA THR A 23 4.90 -12.22 9.12
C THR A 23 5.68 -13.52 8.98
N LYS A 24 5.02 -14.62 8.61
CA LYS A 24 5.67 -15.92 8.37
C LYS A 24 6.63 -15.88 7.18
N LEU A 25 6.22 -15.23 6.09
CA LEU A 25 7.02 -15.15 4.86
C LEU A 25 8.24 -14.22 5.00
N LEU A 26 8.08 -13.08 5.67
CA LEU A 26 9.14 -12.06 5.81
C LEU A 26 9.97 -12.22 7.07
N GLY A 27 9.59 -13.13 7.98
CA GLY A 27 10.28 -13.40 9.23
C GLY A 27 10.26 -12.21 10.21
N ARG A 28 9.30 -11.30 10.06
CA ARG A 28 9.17 -10.08 10.90
C ARG A 28 7.72 -9.61 10.94
N LYS A 29 7.34 -9.00 12.07
CA LYS A 29 6.03 -8.37 12.24
C LYS A 29 5.95 -7.04 11.47
N PRO A 30 4.74 -6.55 11.16
CA PRO A 30 4.59 -5.20 10.66
C PRO A 30 5.07 -4.21 11.73
N TYR A 31 5.65 -3.09 11.30
CA TYR A 31 6.22 -2.09 12.20
C TYR A 31 5.29 -0.89 12.42
N LYS A 32 4.29 -0.72 11.56
CA LYS A 32 3.31 0.35 11.60
C LYS A 32 1.98 -0.14 11.03
N SER A 33 0.88 0.32 11.59
CA SER A 33 -0.43 0.31 10.95
C SER A 33 -1.02 1.73 10.94
N GLU A 34 -1.92 1.99 10.01
CA GLU A 34 -2.56 3.31 9.88
C GLU A 34 -3.98 3.16 9.32
N SER A 35 -4.92 3.94 9.86
CA SER A 35 -6.26 4.04 9.29
C SER A 35 -6.38 5.34 8.50
N VAL A 36 -6.73 5.22 7.22
CA VAL A 36 -6.95 6.34 6.31
C VAL A 36 -8.45 6.46 6.08
N ALA A 37 -9.13 7.16 7.00
CA ALA A 37 -10.59 7.25 7.02
C ALA A 37 -11.18 7.86 5.75
N SER A 38 -10.49 8.83 5.13
CA SER A 38 -10.94 9.45 3.87
C SER A 38 -11.02 8.47 2.71
N GLU A 39 -10.19 7.42 2.73
CA GLU A 39 -10.15 6.37 1.70
C GLU A 39 -10.93 5.11 2.11
N ALA A 40 -11.44 5.07 3.34
CA ALA A 40 -11.99 3.86 3.97
C ALA A 40 -11.02 2.67 3.88
N VAL A 41 -9.75 2.90 4.23
CA VAL A 41 -8.68 1.90 4.17
C VAL A 41 -7.98 1.82 5.52
N GLU A 42 -7.58 0.61 5.89
CA GLU A 42 -6.61 0.35 6.94
C GLU A 42 -5.38 -0.29 6.29
N THR A 43 -4.18 0.11 6.76
CA THR A 43 -2.92 -0.33 6.21
C THR A 43 -2.00 -0.94 7.26
N SER A 44 -1.10 -1.82 6.81
CA SER A 44 -0.06 -2.45 7.62
C SER A 44 1.25 -2.50 6.85
N PHE A 45 2.35 -2.09 7.48
CA PHE A 45 3.64 -1.89 6.82
C PHE A 45 4.69 -2.88 7.32
N PHE A 46 5.33 -3.56 6.37
CA PHE A 46 6.49 -4.41 6.61
C PHE A 46 7.74 -3.79 5.99
N MET A 47 8.83 -3.78 6.74
CA MET A 47 10.13 -3.33 6.22
C MET A 47 10.82 -4.46 5.46
N THR A 48 11.15 -4.27 4.18
CA THR A 48 11.81 -5.26 3.32
C THR A 48 13.04 -4.63 2.65
N GLY A 49 14.20 -4.74 3.31
CA GLY A 49 15.40 -4.01 2.89
C GLY A 49 15.21 -2.51 3.07
N GLU A 50 15.43 -1.74 2.00
CA GLU A 50 15.28 -0.28 1.98
C GLU A 50 13.88 0.22 1.61
N ASN A 51 13.00 -0.70 1.21
CA ASN A 51 11.64 -0.46 0.72
C ASN A 51 10.62 -1.15 1.63
N LYS A 52 9.33 -0.96 1.35
CA LYS A 52 8.26 -1.52 2.18
C LYS A 52 7.27 -2.36 1.37
N ILE A 53 6.65 -3.32 2.05
CA ILE A 53 5.36 -3.87 1.65
C ILE A 53 4.29 -3.15 2.46
N GLU A 54 3.31 -2.58 1.78
CA GLU A 54 2.10 -2.03 2.38
C GLU A 54 0.94 -2.98 2.06
N LEU A 55 0.32 -3.55 3.08
CA LEU A 55 -0.93 -4.28 2.95
C LEU A 55 -2.09 -3.30 3.15
N LEU A 56 -3.09 -3.34 2.28
CA LEU A 56 -4.26 -2.45 2.33
C LEU A 56 -5.54 -3.30 2.40
N ALA A 57 -6.36 -3.10 3.43
CA ALA A 57 -7.70 -3.65 3.51
C ALA A 57 -8.74 -2.53 3.59
N ALA A 58 -9.88 -2.74 2.97
CA ALA A 58 -11.00 -1.80 3.07
C ALA A 58 -11.67 -1.89 4.44
N THR A 59 -12.04 -0.75 5.00
CA THR A 59 -12.85 -0.69 6.23
C THR A 59 -14.35 -0.70 5.95
N ASN A 60 -14.76 -0.49 4.69
CA ASN A 60 -16.14 -0.66 4.23
C ASN A 60 -16.21 -0.97 2.72
N GLU A 61 -17.39 -1.35 2.25
CA GLU A 61 -17.66 -1.76 0.85
C GLU A 61 -17.51 -0.64 -0.20
N ASN A 62 -17.55 0.63 0.23
CA ASN A 62 -17.46 1.77 -0.68
C ASN A 62 -16.03 2.11 -1.07
N SER A 63 -15.04 1.61 -0.32
CA SER A 63 -13.60 1.81 -0.56
C SER A 63 -13.18 1.37 -1.96
N ALA A 64 -12.20 2.08 -2.54
CA ALA A 64 -11.56 1.67 -3.78
C ALA A 64 -10.92 0.28 -3.67
N ILE A 65 -10.37 -0.06 -2.49
CA ILE A 65 -9.76 -1.36 -2.22
C ILE A 65 -10.79 -2.48 -2.20
N ALA A 66 -11.97 -2.27 -1.60
CA ALA A 66 -13.05 -3.26 -1.61
C ALA A 66 -13.47 -3.60 -3.05
N LYS A 67 -13.67 -2.56 -3.87
CA LYS A 67 -14.02 -2.71 -5.29
C LYS A 67 -12.91 -3.38 -6.10
N TYR A 68 -11.65 -3.04 -5.84
CA TYR A 68 -10.49 -3.68 -6.48
C TYR A 68 -10.47 -5.18 -6.20
N VAL A 69 -10.53 -5.56 -4.92
CA VAL A 69 -10.46 -6.95 -4.48
C VAL A 69 -11.66 -7.77 -4.97
N ALA A 70 -12.87 -7.19 -4.96
CA ALA A 70 -14.05 -7.84 -5.53
C ALA A 70 -13.92 -8.13 -7.03
N LYS A 71 -13.29 -7.22 -7.78
CA LYS A 71 -13.14 -7.33 -9.23
C LYS A 71 -11.95 -8.17 -9.67
N ARG A 72 -10.82 -8.11 -8.95
CA ARG A 72 -9.54 -8.68 -9.38
C ARG A 72 -8.97 -9.74 -8.44
N GLY A 73 -9.56 -9.91 -7.25
CA GLY A 73 -8.94 -10.67 -6.17
C GLY A 73 -7.88 -9.84 -5.43
N GLU A 74 -7.28 -10.48 -4.43
CA GLU A 74 -6.14 -9.91 -3.70
C GLU A 74 -4.90 -9.87 -4.58
N GLY A 75 -4.01 -8.91 -4.32
CA GLY A 75 -2.74 -8.82 -5.05
C GLY A 75 -2.17 -7.42 -5.12
N ILE A 76 -1.13 -7.26 -5.93
CA ILE A 76 -0.46 -5.97 -6.14
C ILE A 76 -1.50 -4.96 -6.66
N HIS A 77 -1.64 -3.86 -5.94
CA HIS A 77 -2.53 -2.75 -6.27
C HIS A 77 -1.77 -1.62 -6.96
N HIS A 78 -0.61 -1.25 -6.40
CA HIS A 78 0.15 -0.11 -6.90
C HIS A 78 1.62 -0.17 -6.49
N VAL A 79 2.43 0.67 -7.13
CA VAL A 79 3.84 0.95 -6.78
C VAL A 79 3.94 2.44 -6.48
N ALA A 80 4.52 2.79 -5.34
CA ALA A 80 4.81 4.18 -4.99
C ALA A 80 6.29 4.48 -5.20
N PHE A 81 6.60 5.62 -5.82
CA PHE A 81 7.96 6.13 -5.96
C PHE A 81 8.15 7.32 -5.03
N ALA A 82 9.29 7.35 -4.35
CA ALA A 82 9.70 8.51 -3.58
C ALA A 82 10.13 9.65 -4.51
N VAL A 83 9.81 10.87 -4.13
CA VAL A 83 10.20 12.10 -4.84
C VAL A 83 10.70 13.12 -3.83
N GLU A 84 11.61 13.99 -4.23
CA GLU A 84 12.19 15.00 -3.34
C GLU A 84 11.17 16.09 -2.98
N ASP A 85 10.39 16.55 -3.96
CA ASP A 85 9.31 17.53 -3.79
C ASP A 85 8.09 17.10 -4.62
N ILE A 86 6.99 16.78 -3.93
CA ILE A 86 5.76 16.33 -4.56
C ILE A 86 5.11 17.40 -5.43
N LYS A 87 5.17 18.68 -5.05
CA LYS A 87 4.55 19.77 -5.82
C LYS A 87 5.33 20.01 -7.10
N ALA A 88 6.67 20.06 -7.00
CA ALA A 88 7.53 20.20 -8.17
C ALA A 88 7.37 19.01 -9.14
N GLU A 89 7.26 17.79 -8.62
CA GLU A 89 7.11 16.60 -9.47
C GLU A 89 5.76 16.55 -10.17
N LEU A 90 4.66 16.91 -9.48
CA LEU A 90 3.35 17.02 -10.12
C LEU A 90 3.37 18.03 -11.28
N SER A 91 3.91 19.23 -11.07
CA SER A 91 4.03 20.25 -12.12
C SER A 91 4.93 19.83 -13.29
N ARG A 92 5.89 18.92 -13.07
CA ARG A 92 6.72 18.35 -14.14
C ARG A 92 5.92 17.32 -14.94
N LEU A 93 5.28 16.38 -14.26
CA LEU A 93 4.50 15.29 -14.88
C LEU A 93 3.31 15.79 -15.70
N GLU A 94 2.66 16.88 -15.29
CA GLU A 94 1.57 17.50 -16.07
C GLU A 94 2.02 18.07 -17.43
N LYS A 95 3.32 18.25 -17.63
CA LYS A 95 3.90 18.80 -18.87
C LYS A 95 4.46 17.72 -19.82
N GLU A 96 4.45 16.47 -19.40
CA GLU A 96 4.84 15.31 -20.23
C GLU A 96 3.61 14.75 -20.97
#